data_AF-A0A368KLT3-F1
#
_entry.id   AF-A0A368KLT3-F1
#
_cell.length_a   1.000
_cell.length_b   1.000
_cell.length_c   1.000
_cell.angle_alpha   90.00
_cell.angle_beta   90.00
_cell.angle_gamma   90.00
#
_symmetry.space_group_name_H-M   'P 1'
#
loop_
_entity.id
_entity.type
_entity.pdbx_description
1 polymer ?
#
loop_
_entity_poly.entity_id
_entity_poly.type
_entity_poly.pdbx_seq_one_letter_code
_entity_poly.pdbx_strand_id
1 'polypeptide(L)'
;MSASQEKKNQNHFEHSDIIRIIGHSHKSFDDAVEMAIKQLTSPQPGHDHHPNRKLVAFKIVEMGGALEHDPQQKNCDIIHFSVTMDIEARHVHSS
;
A
#
# COMPACT_ATOMS: atom_id res chain seq x y z
N MET A 1 20.37 -45.79 22.82
CA MET A 1 20.23 -44.45 23.44
C MET A 1 20.82 -43.45 22.46
N SER A 2 20.00 -43.01 21.52
CA SER A 2 19.26 -41.73 21.53
C SER A 2 20.08 -40.72 20.72
N ALA A 3 19.84 -40.69 19.42
CA ALA A 3 18.84 -39.83 18.77
C ALA A 3 19.55 -38.57 18.24
N SER A 4 19.93 -38.69 16.98
CA SER A 4 19.76 -37.69 15.94
C SER A 4 19.87 -36.23 16.38
N GLN A 5 21.02 -35.63 16.06
CA GLN A 5 21.12 -34.21 15.74
C GLN A 5 20.24 -33.90 14.51
N GLU A 6 18.92 -33.92 14.69
CA GLU A 6 18.01 -33.27 13.78
C GLU A 6 18.24 -31.77 13.96
N LYS A 7 19.03 -31.21 13.03
CA LYS A 7 18.97 -29.81 12.67
C LYS A 7 17.50 -29.44 12.55
N LYS A 8 16.96 -28.75 13.57
CA LYS A 8 15.81 -27.89 13.40
C LYS A 8 16.24 -26.80 12.42
N ASN A 9 16.12 -27.08 11.13
CA ASN A 9 15.83 -26.05 10.16
C ASN A 9 14.49 -25.46 10.61
N GLN A 10 14.54 -24.46 11.48
CA GLN A 10 13.45 -23.52 11.66
C GLN A 10 13.29 -22.88 10.28
N ASN A 11 12.37 -23.42 9.50
CA ASN A 11 11.84 -22.76 8.32
C ASN A 11 11.29 -21.42 8.82
N HIS A 12 12.10 -20.37 8.70
CA HIS A 12 11.66 -19.00 8.80
C HIS A 12 10.69 -18.80 7.65
N PHE A 13 9.40 -18.95 7.92
CA PHE A 13 8.36 -18.61 6.96
C PHE A 13 8.33 -17.08 6.88
N GLU A 14 9.02 -16.52 5.87
CA GLU A 14 8.78 -15.13 5.47
C GLU A 14 7.30 -15.01 5.05
N HIS A 15 6.52 -14.31 5.87
CA HIS A 15 5.12 -14.04 5.58
C HIS A 15 5.02 -12.75 4.76
N SER A 16 4.39 -12.84 3.59
CA SER A 16 4.12 -11.70 2.71
C SER A 16 2.61 -11.47 2.63
N ASP A 17 2.20 -10.24 2.88
CA ASP A 17 0.81 -9.78 2.75
C ASP A 17 0.67 -8.87 1.53
N ILE A 18 -0.49 -8.92 0.88
CA ILE A 18 -0.90 -7.92 -0.11
C ILE A 18 -1.94 -7.02 0.54
N ILE A 19 -1.63 -5.73 0.63
CA ILE A 19 -2.54 -4.69 1.15
C ILE A 19 -3.09 -3.91 -0.04
N ARG A 20 -4.42 -3.86 -0.18
CA ARG A 20 -5.07 -2.98 -1.14
C ARG A 20 -5.39 -1.64 -0.50
N ILE A 21 -4.89 -0.56 -1.10
CA ILE A 21 -5.13 0.81 -0.67
C ILE A 21 -5.64 1.67 -1.83
N ILE A 22 -6.40 2.70 -1.51
CA ILE A 22 -6.85 3.70 -2.47
C ILE A 22 -6.31 5.07 -2.05
N GLY A 23 -5.53 5.67 -2.92
CA GLY A 23 -5.02 7.03 -2.80
C GLY A 23 -5.91 8.03 -3.50
N HIS A 24 -6.03 9.21 -2.91
CA HIS A 24 -6.85 10.30 -3.44
C HIS A 24 -6.07 11.61 -3.45
N SER A 25 -6.26 12.40 -4.51
CA SER A 25 -5.66 13.72 -4.65
C SER A 25 -6.51 14.63 -5.53
N HIS A 26 -6.42 15.95 -5.31
CA HIS A 26 -6.98 16.95 -6.22
C HIS A 26 -5.94 17.51 -7.20
N LYS A 27 -4.69 17.00 -7.18
CA LYS A 27 -3.57 17.55 -7.96
C LYS A 27 -3.20 16.69 -9.15
N SER A 28 -2.94 15.40 -8.91
CA SER A 28 -2.50 14.45 -9.93
C SER A 28 -2.62 13.01 -9.45
N PHE A 29 -2.45 12.06 -10.37
CA PHE A 29 -2.34 10.64 -10.03
C PHE A 29 -1.10 10.32 -9.19
N ASP A 30 0.04 10.96 -9.48
CA ASP A 30 1.28 10.74 -8.72
C ASP A 30 1.14 11.22 -7.27
N ASP A 31 0.48 12.36 -7.05
CA ASP A 31 0.18 12.85 -5.69
C ASP A 31 -0.77 11.89 -4.96
N ALA A 32 -1.75 11.30 -5.67
CA ALA A 32 -2.64 10.27 -5.10
C ALA A 32 -1.86 9.01 -4.67
N VAL A 33 -0.90 8.55 -5.48
CA VAL A 33 0.02 7.44 -5.13
C VAL A 33 0.83 7.79 -3.89
N GLU A 34 1.40 8.99 -3.83
CA GLU A 34 2.20 9.44 -2.69
C GLU A 34 1.35 9.50 -1.41
N MET A 35 0.11 9.99 -1.50
CA MET A 35 -0.83 10.00 -0.36
C MET A 35 -1.16 8.59 0.14
N ALA A 36 -1.40 7.63 -0.76
CA ALA A 36 -1.62 6.23 -0.37
C ALA A 36 -0.42 5.65 0.38
N ILE A 37 0.80 5.83 -0.14
CA ILE A 37 2.01 5.31 0.50
C ILE A 37 2.22 5.96 1.87
N LYS A 38 2.02 7.29 1.98
CA LYS A 38 2.14 8.02 3.25
C LYS A 38 1.20 7.49 4.34
N GLN A 39 -0.03 7.11 3.99
CA GLN A 39 -0.97 6.53 4.96
C GLN A 39 -0.46 5.23 5.59
N LEU A 40 0.33 4.45 4.84
CA LEU A 40 0.90 3.18 5.33
C LEU A 40 2.21 3.36 6.10
N THR A 41 3.01 4.38 5.75
CA THR A 41 4.31 4.62 6.41
C THR A 41 4.22 5.51 7.63
N SER A 42 3.14 6.28 7.77
CA SER A 42 2.91 7.21 8.87
C SER A 42 1.57 6.92 9.56
N PRO A 43 1.42 5.77 10.23
CA PRO A 43 0.19 5.43 10.91
C PRO A 43 -0.13 6.50 11.97
N GLN A 44 -1.35 7.04 11.93
CA GLN A 44 -1.82 7.94 12.99
C GLN A 44 -1.87 7.18 14.33
N PRO A 45 -1.68 7.86 15.48
CA PRO A 45 -1.78 7.22 16.79
C PRO A 45 -3.12 6.49 16.93
N GLY A 46 -3.08 5.16 17.07
CA GLY A 46 -4.27 4.29 17.17
C GLY A 46 -4.66 3.52 15.89
N HIS A 47 -3.97 3.75 14.76
CA HIS A 47 -4.22 3.09 13.47
C HIS A 47 -3.01 2.33 12.92
N ASP A 48 -2.10 1.86 13.79
CA ASP A 48 -1.05 0.94 13.34
C ASP A 48 -1.61 -0.49 13.23
N HIS A 49 -2.30 -0.77 12.12
CA HIS A 49 -2.88 -2.09 11.87
C HIS A 49 -1.80 -3.14 11.53
N HIS A 50 -0.56 -2.73 11.26
CA HIS A 50 0.47 -3.57 10.64
C HIS A 50 1.89 -3.29 11.15
N PRO A 51 2.15 -3.39 12.47
CA PRO A 51 3.49 -3.20 13.01
C PRO A 51 4.47 -4.21 12.39
N ASN A 52 5.73 -3.79 12.20
CA ASN A 52 6.85 -4.62 11.72
C ASN A 52 6.75 -5.10 10.25
N ARG A 53 6.08 -4.34 9.38
CA ARG A 53 6.08 -4.64 7.94
C ARG A 53 7.03 -3.73 7.16
N LYS A 54 7.79 -4.33 6.24
CA LYS A 54 8.57 -3.62 5.23
C LYS A 54 7.81 -3.65 3.91
N LEU A 55 7.49 -2.47 3.38
CA LEU A 55 6.92 -2.35 2.03
C LEU A 55 8.01 -2.72 1.01
N VAL A 56 7.71 -3.64 0.11
CA VAL A 56 8.70 -4.19 -0.85
C VAL A 56 8.43 -3.69 -2.26
N ALA A 57 7.19 -3.78 -2.69
CA ALA A 57 6.77 -3.42 -4.03
C ALA A 57 5.31 -2.96 -4.02
N PHE A 58 4.91 -2.25 -5.06
CA PHE A 58 3.52 -1.93 -5.30
C PHE A 58 3.18 -2.09 -6.77
N LYS A 59 1.90 -2.32 -7.03
CA LYS A 59 1.32 -2.31 -8.38
C LYS A 59 0.08 -1.44 -8.38
N ILE A 60 0.01 -0.52 -9.36
CA ILE A 60 -1.23 0.20 -9.67
C ILE A 60 -2.19 -0.80 -10.34
N VAL A 61 -3.36 -0.97 -9.73
CA VAL A 61 -4.42 -1.87 -10.22
C VAL A 61 -5.43 -1.07 -11.04
N GLU A 62 -5.74 0.14 -10.61
CA GLU A 62 -6.74 1.00 -11.23
C GLU A 62 -6.37 2.48 -11.06
N MET A 63 -6.67 3.27 -12.08
CA MET A 63 -6.62 4.74 -12.05
C MET A 63 -7.97 5.27 -12.50
N GLY A 64 -8.54 6.18 -11.74
CA GLY A 64 -9.83 6.80 -12.04
C GLY A 64 -9.88 8.24 -11.56
N GLY A 65 -10.90 8.98 -11.98
CA GLY A 65 -11.07 10.34 -11.51
C GLY A 65 -12.49 10.85 -11.65
N ALA A 66 -12.81 11.87 -10.87
CA ALA A 66 -14.05 12.61 -11.03
C ALA A 66 -13.80 13.80 -11.96
N LEU A 67 -14.70 13.96 -12.92
CA LEU A 67 -14.71 15.08 -13.85
C LEU A 67 -15.74 16.12 -13.39
N GLU A 68 -15.35 17.38 -13.42
CA GLU A 68 -16.28 18.50 -13.34
C GLU A 68 -16.37 19.15 -14.70
N HIS A 69 -17.60 19.34 -15.18
CA HIS A 69 -17.85 20.05 -16.42
C HIS A 69 -18.35 21.45 -16.08
N ASP A 70 -17.63 22.48 -16.49
CA ASP A 70 -18.08 23.87 -16.44
C ASP A 70 -18.74 24.24 -17.78
N PRO A 71 -20.09 24.36 -17.83
CA PRO A 71 -20.80 24.69 -19.06
C PRO A 71 -20.48 26.09 -19.59
N GLN A 72 -20.05 27.01 -18.73
CA GLN A 72 -19.75 28.39 -19.13
C GLN A 72 -18.38 28.49 -19.82
N GLN A 73 -17.42 27.71 -19.34
CA GLN A 73 -16.06 27.68 -19.89
C GLN A 73 -15.87 26.60 -20.96
N LYS A 74 -16.87 25.73 -21.18
CA LYS A 74 -16.81 24.58 -22.11
C LYS A 74 -15.59 23.68 -21.85
N ASN A 75 -15.16 23.61 -20.60
CA ASN A 75 -14.06 22.78 -20.15
C ASN A 75 -14.59 21.62 -19.31
N CYS A 76 -13.84 20.52 -19.35
CA CYS A 76 -14.06 19.36 -18.52
C CYS A 76 -12.71 19.02 -17.87
N ASP A 77 -12.62 19.26 -16.57
CA ASP A 77 -11.39 19.10 -15.81
C ASP A 77 -11.53 17.95 -14.81
N ILE A 78 -10.43 17.23 -14.59
CA ILE A 78 -10.36 16.24 -13.52
C ILE A 78 -10.19 17.00 -12.21
N ILE A 79 -11.20 16.91 -11.34
CA ILE A 79 -11.20 17.56 -10.02
C ILE A 79 -10.71 16.63 -8.92
N HIS A 80 -10.68 15.33 -9.17
CA HIS A 80 -10.27 14.34 -8.18
C HIS A 80 -9.63 13.14 -8.88
N PHE A 81 -8.42 12.81 -8.45
CA PHE A 81 -7.62 11.68 -8.91
C PHE A 81 -7.69 10.58 -7.86
N SER A 82 -7.96 9.36 -8.30
CA SER A 82 -8.05 8.16 -7.48
C SER A 82 -7.13 7.08 -8.05
N VAL A 83 -6.29 6.48 -7.21
CA VAL A 83 -5.41 5.37 -7.60
C VAL A 83 -5.58 4.22 -6.63
N THR A 84 -5.95 3.05 -7.14
CA THR A 84 -6.01 1.82 -6.34
C THR A 84 -4.72 1.03 -6.56
N MET A 85 -4.11 0.61 -5.45
CA MET A 85 -2.80 -0.05 -5.45
C MET A 85 -2.82 -1.30 -4.58
N ASP A 86 -2.17 -2.35 -5.07
CA ASP A 86 -1.81 -3.53 -4.28
C ASP A 86 -0.35 -3.38 -3.84
N ILE A 87 -0.09 -3.47 -2.53
CA ILE A 87 1.22 -3.28 -1.92
C ILE A 87 1.65 -4.58 -1.26
N GLU A 88 2.81 -5.10 -1.69
CA GLU A 88 3.47 -6.24 -1.07
C GLU A 88 4.20 -5.75 0.19
N ALA A 89 3.83 -6.31 1.34
CA ALA A 89 4.43 -6.03 2.62
C ALA A 89 4.97 -7.32 3.24
N ARG A 90 6.23 -7.31 3.66
CA ARG A 90 6.87 -8.45 4.33
C ARG A 90 7.01 -8.20 5.82
N HIS A 91 6.68 -9.20 6.63
CA HIS A 91 6.90 -9.14 8.08
C HIS A 91 8.38 -9.34 8.41
N VAL A 92 8.98 -8.35 9.05
CA VAL A 92 10.34 -8.48 9.59
C VAL A 92 10.22 -9.07 10.98
N HIS A 93 10.50 -10.37 11.10
CA HIS A 93 10.66 -10.98 12.42
C HIS A 93 12.00 -10.52 12.99
N SER A 94 11.95 -9.64 13.99
CA SER A 94 13.10 -9.40 14.86
C SER A 94 13.36 -10.68 15.66
N SER A 95 14.45 -11.37 15.34
CA SER A 95 15.05 -12.43 16.14
C SER A 95 15.48 -11.94 17.52
#